data_AF-A0A2D7HSV6-F1
#
_entry.id   AF-A0A2D7HSV6-F1
#
_cell.length_a   1.000
_cell.length_b   1.000
_cell.length_c   1.000
_cell.angle_alpha   90.00
_cell.angle_beta   90.00
_cell.angle_gamma   90.00
#
_symmetry.space_group_name_H-M   'P 1'
#
loop_
_entity.id
_entity.type
_entity.pdbx_description
1 polymer ?
#
loop_
_entity_poly.entity_id
_entity_poly.type
_entity_poly.pdbx_seq_one_letter_code
_entity_poly.pdbx_strand_id
1 'polypeptide(L)' 'MFSFAAFSCPYQSMAEIDQKLYSPKSGLSSDEFSKIVNLRQQGQKELENGNIEKSEETLNKALALIK' A
#
# COMPACT_ATOMS: atom_id res chain seq x y z
N MET A 1 -20.49 -0.18 -19.27
CA MET A 1 -19.47 -1.17 -18.86
C MET A 1 -18.39 -0.42 -18.10
N PHE A 2 -18.41 -0.49 -16.76
CA PHE A 2 -17.29 0.01 -15.95
C PHE A 2 -16.18 -1.03 -16.03
N SER A 3 -15.20 -0.81 -16.90
CA SER A 3 -13.97 -1.60 -16.91
C SER A 3 -13.19 -1.25 -15.64
N PHE A 4 -13.29 -2.12 -14.64
CA PHE A 4 -12.35 -2.19 -13.52
C PHE A 4 -11.01 -2.73 -14.04
N ALA A 5 -10.32 -1.95 -14.87
CA ALA A 5 -8.87 -2.03 -14.87
C ALA A 5 -8.49 -1.47 -13.49
N ALA A 6 -8.17 -2.34 -12.55
CA ALA A 6 -7.66 -1.97 -11.24
C ALA A 6 -6.25 -1.35 -11.42
N PHE A 7 -6.19 -0.17 -12.03
CA PHE A 7 -5.23 0.84 -11.62
C PHE A 7 -5.66 1.19 -10.22
N SER A 8 -5.06 0.50 -9.26
CA SER A 8 -5.30 0.74 -7.85
C SER A 8 -4.84 2.17 -7.61
N CYS A 9 -5.79 3.11 -7.60
CA CYS A 9 -5.49 4.50 -7.28
C CYS A 9 -4.65 4.46 -6.00
N PRO A 10 -3.48 5.09 -5.94
CA PRO A 10 -2.55 4.87 -4.85
C PRO A 10 -3.16 5.20 -3.47
N TYR A 11 -4.15 6.10 -3.42
CA TYR A 11 -4.99 6.30 -2.22
C TYR A 11 -5.80 5.07 -1.78
N GLN A 12 -6.37 4.31 -2.71
CA GLN A 12 -7.06 3.06 -2.41
C GLN A 12 -6.09 2.01 -1.87
N SER A 13 -4.91 1.87 -2.49
CA SER A 13 -3.88 0.95 -2.01
C SER A 13 -3.40 1.33 -0.61
N MET A 14 -3.23 2.62 -0.31
CA MET A 14 -2.93 3.10 1.04
C MET A 14 -4.02 2.73 2.05
N ALA A 15 -5.29 2.94 1.70
CA ALA A 15 -6.40 2.59 2.57
C ALA A 15 -6.48 1.08 2.85
N GLU A 16 -6.24 0.25 1.83
CA GLU A 16 -6.22 -1.21 1.98
C GLU A 16 -5.02 -1.67 2.83
N ILE A 17 -3.84 -1.07 2.65
CA ILE A 17 -2.67 -1.31 3.51
C ILE A 17 -3.04 -0.98 4.96
N ASP A 18 -3.54 0.22 5.23
CA ASP A 18 -3.88 0.66 6.58
C ASP A 18 -4.93 -0.29 7.21
N GLN A 19 -5.96 -0.69 6.45
CA GLN A 19 -6.97 -1.62 6.91
C GLN A 19 -6.38 -2.99 7.30
N LYS A 20 -5.49 -3.56 6.48
CA LYS A 20 -4.90 -4.87 6.77
C LYS A 20 -3.81 -4.80 7.83
N LEU A 21 -3.05 -3.70 7.88
CA LEU A 21 -1.96 -3.49 8.82
C LEU A 21 -2.47 -3.39 10.28
N TYR A 22 -3.57 -2.65 10.48
CA TYR A 22 -4.21 -2.50 11.78
C TYR A 22 -5.32 -3.53 12.04
N SER A 23 -5.49 -4.51 11.14
CA SER A 23 -6.41 -5.61 11.37
C SER A 23 -5.91 -6.48 12.53
N PRO A 24 -6.76 -6.80 13.53
CA PRO A 24 -6.39 -7.70 14.62
C PRO A 24 -6.07 -9.13 14.16
N LYS A 25 -6.29 -9.44 12.87
CA LYS A 25 -5.98 -10.74 12.23
C LYS A 25 -4.73 -10.71 11.35
N SER A 26 -3.99 -9.60 11.31
CA SER A 26 -2.87 -9.43 10.37
C SER A 26 -1.76 -10.47 10.58
N GLY A 27 -1.56 -10.96 11.80
CA GLY A 27 -0.54 -11.98 12.11
C GLY A 27 0.90 -11.54 11.77
N LEU A 28 1.10 -10.25 11.49
CA LEU A 28 2.37 -9.67 11.05
C LEU A 28 3.36 -9.64 12.20
N SER A 29 4.60 -10.02 11.91
CA SER A 29 5.71 -9.76 12.84
C SER A 29 6.03 -8.25 12.91
N SER A 30 6.71 -7.82 13.97
CA SER A 30 7.13 -6.42 14.14
C SER A 30 8.00 -5.91 12.97
N ASP A 31 8.86 -6.77 12.42
CA ASP A 31 9.68 -6.49 11.25
C ASP A 31 8.85 -6.31 9.98
N GLU A 32 7.87 -7.19 9.74
CA GLU A 32 6.97 -7.05 8.59
C GLU A 32 6.12 -5.79 8.70
N PHE A 33 5.56 -5.54 9.89
CA PHE A 33 4.82 -4.31 10.17
C PHE A 33 5.65 -3.07 9.84
N SER A 34 6.88 -3.01 10.34
CA SER A 34 7.78 -1.88 10.10
C SER A 34 8.14 -1.72 8.62
N LYS A 35 8.35 -2.83 7.89
CA LYS A 35 8.59 -2.79 6.44
C LYS A 35 7.38 -2.26 5.67
N ILE A 36 6.17 -2.73 5.99
CA ILE A 36 4.96 -2.32 5.30
C ILE A 36 4.65 -0.84 5.58
N VAL A 37 4.81 -0.37 6.83
CA VAL A 37 4.67 1.05 7.18
C VAL A 37 5.65 1.92 6.39
N ASN A 38 6.92 1.52 6.30
CA ASN A 38 7.92 2.24 5.52
C ASN A 38 7.56 2.32 4.04
N LEU A 39 7.11 1.21 3.43
CA LEU A 39 6.67 1.21 2.04
C LEU A 39 5.44 2.09 1.82
N ARG A 40 4.47 2.08 2.76
CA ARG A 40 3.29 2.95 2.72
C ARG A 40 3.67 4.43 2.78
N GLN A 41 4.63 4.80 3.63
CA GLN A 41 5.15 6.18 3.70
C GLN A 41 5.91 6.58 2.43
N GLN A 42 6.72 5.69 1.87
CA GLN A 42 7.43 5.94 0.60
C GLN A 42 6.44 6.12 -0.55
N GLY A 43 5.43 5.27 -0.65
CA GLY A 43 4.35 5.39 -1.63
C GLY A 43 3.63 6.73 -1.52
N GLN A 44 3.28 7.17 -0.31
CA GLN A 44 2.69 8.50 -0.09
C GLN A 44 3.62 9.62 -0.57
N LYS A 45 4.91 9.56 -0.24
CA LYS A 45 5.88 10.59 -0.63
C LYS A 45 6.04 10.68 -2.15
N GLU A 46 6.08 9.54 -2.86
CA GLU A 46 6.09 9.53 -4.32
C GLU A 46 4.81 10.15 -4.91
N LEU A 47 3.66 9.89 -4.28
CA LEU A 47 2.37 10.49 -4.63
C LEU A 47 2.39 12.03 -4.47
N GLU A 48 2.90 12.51 -3.33
CA GLU A 48 3.05 13.94 -3.03
C GLU A 48 4.02 14.64 -4.00
N ASN A 49 5.02 13.90 -4.51
CA ASN A 49 5.94 14.38 -5.54
C ASN A 49 5.36 14.32 -6.96
N GLY A 50 4.13 13.82 -7.15
CA GLY A 50 3.49 13.65 -8.46
C GLY A 50 3.94 12.39 -9.22
N ASN A 51 4.74 11.51 -8.60
CA ASN A 51 5.20 10.26 -9.18
C ASN A 51 4.18 9.13 -8.95
N ILE A 52 3.05 9.20 -9.66
CA ILE A 52 1.92 8.29 -9.47
C ILE A 52 2.31 6.81 -9.70
N GLU A 53 3.02 6.50 -10.79
CA GLU A 53 3.44 5.12 -11.10
C GLU A 53 4.36 4.53 -10.01
N LYS A 54 5.34 5.30 -9.54
CA LYS A 54 6.25 4.84 -8.47
C LYS A 54 5.52 4.67 -7.14
N SER A 55 4.57 5.56 -6.85
CA SER A 55 3.70 5.41 -5.69
C SER A 55 2.93 4.10 -5.75
N GLU A 56 2.27 3.82 -6.88
CA GLU A 56 1.49 2.61 -7.07
C GLU A 56 2.35 1.35 -6.98
N GLU A 57 3.54 1.34 -7.61
CA GLU A 57 4.48 0.23 -7.52
C GLU A 57 4.92 -0.04 -6.06
N THR A 58 5.20 1.02 -5.30
CA THR A 58 5.64 0.93 -3.90
C THR A 58 4.52 0.43 -3.00
N LEU A 59 3.30 0.91 -3.21
CA LEU A 59 2.12 0.51 -2.44
C LEU A 59 1.69 -0.92 -2.78
N ASN A 60 1.80 -1.35 -4.03
CA ASN A 60 1.54 -2.73 -4.42
C ASN A 60 2.56 -3.70 -3.81
N LYS A 61 3.83 -3.30 -3.68
CA LYS A 61 4.82 -4.08 -2.92
C LYS A 61 4.44 -4.20 -1.44
N ALA A 62 3.94 -3.13 -0.84
CA ALA A 62 3.46 -3.15 0.54
C ALA A 62 2.28 -4.12 0.70
N LEU A 63 1.30 -4.07 -0.21
CA LEU A 63 0.15 -4.98 -0.22
C LEU A 63 0.58 -6.44 -0.40
N ALA A 64 1.55 -6.73 -1.27
CA ALA A 64 2.04 -8.09 -1.50
C ALA A 64 2.71 -8.71 -0.26
N LEU A 65 3.23 -7.88 0.66
CA LEU A 65 3.80 -8.33 1.93
C LEU A 65 2.71 -8.62 2.98
N ILE A 66 1.48 -8.14 2.79
CA ILE A 66 0.35 -8.40 3.68
C ILE A 66 -0.44 -9.58 3.13
N LYS A 67 -0.25 -10.77 3.72
CA LYS A 67 -0.97 -11.99 3.34
C LYS A 67 -2.44 -12.00 3.76
#